data_AF-T2JMP5-F1
#
_entry.id   AF-T2JMP5-F1
#
_cell.length_a   1.000
_cell.length_b   1.000
_cell.length_c   1.000
_cell.angle_alpha   90.00
_cell.angle_beta   90.00
_cell.angle_gamma   90.00
#
_symmetry.space_group_name_H-M   'P 1'
#
loop_
_entity.id
_entity.type
_entity.pdbx_description
1 polymer ?
#
loop_
_entity_poly.entity_id
_entity_poly.type
_entity_poly.pdbx_seq_one_letter_code
_entity_poly.pdbx_strand_id
1 'polypeptide(L)'
;MKILYDGSIYSIQVTGGINRYFANVINRLPDDFIPSLIVEKYPEFNCPTHPNLKLFRWYKRFRPERFRVLTEKLYANAINKFNNFDSLIPLIIH
;
A
#
# COMPACT_ATOMS: atom_id res chain seq x y z
N MET A 1 9.63 1.49 -13.84
CA MET A 1 9.16 2.62 -13.00
C MET A 1 8.68 2.11 -11.64
N LYS A 2 9.11 2.73 -10.53
CA LYS A 2 8.73 2.32 -9.17
C LYS A 2 7.54 3.15 -8.67
N ILE A 3 6.44 2.48 -8.33
CA ILE A 3 5.22 3.14 -7.84
C ILE A 3 4.92 2.68 -6.42
N LEU A 4 4.65 3.61 -5.52
CA LEU A 4 4.20 3.31 -4.16
C LEU A 4 2.70 3.55 -4.02
N TYR A 5 1.97 2.52 -3.63
CA TYR A 5 0.55 2.56 -3.28
C TYR A 5 0.40 2.55 -1.75
N ASP A 6 -0.31 3.54 -1.22
CA ASP A 6 -0.77 3.52 0.17
C ASP A 6 -1.97 2.58 0.29
N GLY A 7 -1.78 1.38 0.84
CA GLY A 7 -2.83 0.39 1.00
C GLY A 7 -3.73 0.61 2.22
N SER A 8 -3.79 1.83 2.76
CA SER A 8 -4.71 2.21 3.84
C SER A 8 -6.16 1.79 3.58
N ILE A 9 -6.62 1.83 2.33
CA ILE A 9 -7.97 1.38 1.92
C ILE A 9 -8.27 -0.09 2.25
N TYR A 10 -7.27 -0.97 2.14
CA TYR A 10 -7.43 -2.40 2.46
C TYR A 10 -7.64 -2.63 3.97
N SER A 11 -7.27 -1.66 4.82
CA SER A 11 -7.55 -1.70 6.26
C SER A 11 -8.93 -1.14 6.62
N ILE A 12 -9.47 -0.24 5.80
CA ILE A 12 -10.75 0.43 6.06
C ILE A 12 -11.92 -0.44 5.57
N GLN A 13 -11.77 -1.05 4.40
CA GLN A 13 -12.77 -1.96 3.83
C GLN A 13 -12.14 -3.33 3.60
N VAL A 14 -12.58 -4.33 4.36
CA VAL A 14 -12.07 -5.72 4.26
C VAL A 14 -12.60 -6.41 2.99
N THR A 15 -13.81 -6.08 2.56
CA THR A 15 -14.46 -6.69 1.38
C THR A 15 -15.21 -5.62 0.59
N GLY A 16 -14.97 -5.51 -0.71
CA GLY A 16 -15.65 -4.52 -1.54
C GLY A 16 -15.10 -4.40 -2.97
N GLY A 17 -15.83 -3.68 -3.81
CA GLY A 17 -15.45 -3.40 -5.20
C GLY A 17 -14.17 -2.56 -5.33
N ILE A 18 -13.87 -1.73 -4.33
CA ILE A 18 -12.69 -0.85 -4.32
C ILE A 18 -11.39 -1.65 -4.22
N ASN A 19 -11.29 -2.63 -3.31
CA ASN A 19 -10.11 -3.50 -3.21
C ASN A 19 -9.90 -4.30 -4.51
N ARG A 20 -10.99 -4.79 -5.10
CA ARG A 20 -10.94 -5.51 -6.38
C ARG A 20 -10.48 -4.60 -7.52
N TYR A 21 -10.93 -3.35 -7.53
CA TYR A 21 -10.51 -2.36 -8.51
C TYR A 21 -8.99 -2.13 -8.42
N PHE A 22 -8.46 -1.82 -7.23
CA PHE A 22 -7.03 -1.59 -7.07
C PHE A 22 -6.19 -2.85 -7.33
N ALA A 23 -6.68 -4.02 -6.93
CA ALA A 23 -6.03 -5.28 -7.28
C ALA A 23 -5.93 -5.45 -8.81
N ASN A 24 -7.01 -5.18 -9.54
CA ASN A 24 -7.02 -5.27 -10.99
C ASN A 24 -6.11 -4.23 -11.66
N VAL A 25 -6.04 -3.01 -11.11
CA VAL A 25 -5.12 -1.96 -11.61
C VAL A 25 -3.68 -2.41 -11.46
N ILE A 26 -3.29 -2.86 -10.26
CA ILE A 26 -1.92 -3.30 -9.98
C ILE A 26 -1.58 -4.55 -10.79
N ASN A 27 -2.52 -5.48 -10.97
CA ASN A 27 -2.33 -6.71 -11.75
C ASN A 27 -2.12 -6.47 -13.25
N ARG A 28 -2.62 -5.35 -13.78
CA ARG A 28 -2.53 -5.00 -15.20
C ARG A 28 -1.40 -4.02 -15.49
N LEU A 29 -0.60 -3.67 -14.49
CA LEU A 29 0.61 -2.90 -14.74
C LEU A 29 1.54 -3.70 -15.68
N PRO A 30 2.22 -3.03 -16.61
CA PRO A 30 3.20 -3.71 -17.44
C PRO A 30 4.44 -4.14 -16.63
N ASP A 31 5.16 -5.14 -17.12
CA ASP A 31 6.24 -5.80 -16.37
C ASP A 31 7.43 -4.89 -16.02
N ASP A 32 7.62 -3.77 -16.72
CA ASP A 32 8.66 -2.77 -16.41
C ASP A 32 8.33 -1.92 -15.17
N PHE A 33 7.12 -2.07 -14.61
CA PHE A 33 6.71 -1.45 -13.35
C PHE A 33 7.06 -2.32 -12.15
N ILE A 34 7.46 -1.66 -11.07
CA ILE A 34 7.76 -2.28 -9.79
C ILE A 34 6.79 -1.69 -8.76
N PRO A 35 5.53 -2.18 -8.72
CA PRO A 35 4.55 -1.69 -7.77
C PRO A 35 4.96 -2.09 -6.35
N SER A 36 4.81 -1.16 -5.42
CA SER A 36 5.03 -1.37 -3.99
C SER A 36 3.76 -1.02 -3.25
N LEU A 37 3.31 -1.91 -2.38
CA LEU A 37 2.07 -1.74 -1.63
C LEU A 37 2.34 -1.83 -0.13
N ILE A 38 1.98 -0.78 0.60
CA ILE A 38 2.02 -0.77 2.08
C ILE A 38 0.68 -1.29 2.58
N VAL A 39 0.67 -2.39 3.34
CA VAL A 39 -0.54 -2.95 3.93
C VAL A 39 -0.38 -3.22 5.42
N GLU A 40 -1.45 -3.01 6.18
CA GLU A 40 -1.48 -3.32 7.61
C GLU A 40 -1.56 -4.83 7.85
N LYS A 41 -2.55 -5.46 7.22
CA LYS A 41 -2.76 -6.89 7.21
C LYS A 41 -2.77 -7.35 5.76
N TYR A 42 -2.24 -8.55 5.52
CA TYR A 42 -2.35 -9.15 4.20
C TYR A 42 -3.84 -9.26 3.84
N PRO A 43 -4.29 -8.69 2.71
CA PRO A 43 -5.68 -8.85 2.30
C PRO A 43 -5.91 -10.33 1.98
N GLU A 44 -6.75 -10.99 2.77
CA GLU A 44 -7.13 -12.40 2.56
C GLU A 44 -7.91 -12.57 1.24
N PHE A 45 -8.53 -11.49 0.76
CA PHE A 45 -9.31 -11.46 -0.49
C PHE A 45 -8.84 -10.32 -1.40
N ASN A 46 -8.80 -10.57 -2.72
CA ASN A 46 -8.40 -9.62 -3.77
C ASN A 46 -6.99 -9.02 -3.57
N CYS A 47 -6.02 -9.86 -3.18
CA CYS A 47 -4.63 -9.42 -3.15
C CYS A 47 -4.09 -9.27 -4.58
N PRO A 48 -3.40 -8.16 -4.93
CA PRO A 48 -2.72 -8.06 -6.21
C PRO A 48 -1.58 -9.08 -6.34
N THR A 49 -1.40 -9.61 -7.54
CA THR A 49 -0.50 -10.73 -7.89
C THR A 49 0.50 -10.35 -8.99
N HIS A 50 0.92 -9.08 -9.06
CA HIS A 50 1.89 -8.64 -10.06
C HIS A 50 3.29 -9.25 -9.78
N PRO A 51 4.03 -9.73 -10.81
CA PRO A 51 5.30 -10.44 -10.62
C PRO A 51 6.37 -9.61 -9.89
N ASN A 52 6.39 -8.30 -10.15
CA ASN A 52 7.31 -7.37 -9.51
C ASN A 52 6.73 -6.64 -8.29
N LEU A 53 5.62 -7.15 -7.72
CA LEU A 53 4.98 -6.54 -6.55
C LEU A 53 5.84 -6.68 -5.29
N LYS A 54 6.12 -5.55 -4.64
CA LYS A 54 6.74 -5.52 -3.30
C LYS A 54 5.70 -5.18 -2.25
N LEU A 55 5.60 -6.02 -1.22
CA LEU A 55 4.66 -5.83 -0.12
C LEU A 55 5.40 -5.39 1.15
N PHE A 56 5.03 -4.23 1.65
CA PHE A 56 5.53 -3.69 2.92
C PHE A 56 4.44 -3.86 3.98
N ARG A 57 4.72 -4.66 5.00
CA ARG A 57 3.79 -4.86 6.11
C ARG A 57 4.07 -3.85 7.23
N TRP A 58 3.06 -3.08 7.59
CA TRP A 58 3.12 -2.14 8.71
C TRP A 58 2.17 -2.54 9.83
N TYR A 59 2.71 -2.94 10.98
CA TYR A 59 1.89 -3.34 12.13
C TYR A 59 1.35 -2.11 12.87
N LYS A 60 0.04 -1.88 12.77
CA LYS A 60 -0.66 -0.71 13.37
C LYS A 60 -0.84 -0.77 14.88
N ARG A 61 -0.44 -1.85 15.56
CA ARG A 61 -0.42 -1.96 17.04
C ARG A 61 0.71 -1.15 17.67
N PHE A 62 0.96 0.06 17.18
CA PHE A 62 1.90 0.99 17.81
C PHE A 62 1.20 1.64 19.01
N ARG A 63 1.68 1.33 20.22
CA ARG A 63 1.26 1.99 21.46
C ARG A 63 2.39 2.93 21.90
N PRO A 64 2.12 4.20 22.23
CA PRO A 64 0.80 4.84 22.41
C PRO A 64 0.10 5.25 21.10
N GLU A 65 -1.22 5.05 21.04
CA GLU A 65 -2.06 5.24 19.85
C GLU A 65 -2.07 6.70 19.32
N ARG A 66 -1.86 7.68 20.19
CA ARG A 66 -1.74 9.11 19.84
C ARG A 66 -0.60 9.43 18.87
N PHE A 67 0.43 8.60 18.81
CA PHE A 67 1.55 8.78 17.87
C PHE A 67 1.32 8.07 16.54
N ARG A 68 0.25 7.28 16.41
CA ARG A 68 -0.03 6.47 15.22
C ARG A 68 0.02 7.28 13.92
N VAL A 69 -0.69 8.41 13.88
CA VAL A 69 -0.76 9.29 12.70
C VAL A 69 0.63 9.82 12.30
N LEU A 70 1.45 10.15 13.30
CA LEU A 70 2.82 10.61 13.06
C LEU A 70 3.70 9.47 12.54
N THR A 71 3.56 8.27 13.11
CA THR A 71 4.33 7.10 12.72
C THR A 71 3.98 6.60 11.32
N GLU A 72 2.71 6.66 10.90
CA GLU A 72 2.30 6.33 9.53
C GLU A 72 2.97 7.26 8.52
N LYS A 73 2.95 8.58 8.79
CA LYS A 73 3.66 9.56 7.94
C LYS A 73 5.17 9.32 7.91
N LEU A 74 5.79 9.06 9.06
CA LEU A 74 7.23 8.78 9.14
C LEU A 74 7.60 7.49 8.41
N TYR A 75 6.78 6.45 8.51
CA TYR A 75 7.03 5.18 7.83
C TYR A 75 6.87 5.30 6.32
N ALA A 76 5.82 5.98 5.85
CA ALA A 76 5.66 6.28 4.43
C ALA A 76 6.85 7.10 3.90
N ASN A 77 7.27 8.13 4.65
CA ASN A 77 8.44 8.94 4.31
C ASN A 77 9.75 8.12 4.30
N ALA A 78 9.93 7.21 5.26
CA ALA A 78 11.08 6.32 5.31
C ALA A 78 11.10 5.39 4.10
N ILE A 79 10.00 4.69 3.83
CA ILE A 79 9.86 3.82 2.66
C ILE A 79 10.16 4.59 1.37
N ASN A 80 9.66 5.82 1.26
CA ASN A 80 9.89 6.64 0.09
C ASN A 80 11.38 7.00 -0.06
N LYS A 81 12.01 7.45 1.02
CA LYS A 81 13.43 7.83 1.06
C LYS A 81 14.37 6.66 0.76
N PHE A 82 14.04 5.43 1.21
CA PHE A 82 14.89 4.26 1.00
C PHE A 82 14.76 3.62 -0.37
N ASN A 83 13.59 3.72 -1.01
CA ASN A 83 13.33 3.03 -2.28
C ASN A 83 13.41 3.93 -3.52
N ASN A 84 13.42 5.26 -3.36
CA ASN A 84 13.38 6.25 -4.43
C ASN A 84 12.25 5.95 -5.43
N PHE A 85 11.00 6.12 -4.99
CA PHE A 85 9.85 5.91 -5.88
C PHE A 85 9.71 7.06 -6.87
N ASP A 86 9.35 6.72 -8.10
CA ASP A 86 9.07 7.70 -9.16
C ASP A 86 7.70 8.35 -8.95
N SER A 87 6.76 7.65 -8.27
CA SER A 87 5.41 8.13 -8.02
C SER A 87 4.81 7.54 -6.75
N LEU A 88 4.00 8.35 -6.05
CA LEU A 88 3.30 7.99 -4.82
C LEU A 88 1.80 8.21 -5.02
N ILE A 89 1.02 7.14 -4.92
CA ILE A 89 -0.43 7.13 -5.16
C ILE A 89 -1.15 6.83 -3.83
N PRO A 90 -1.78 7.85 -3.20
CA PRO A 90 -2.62 7.62 -2.04
C PRO A 90 -3.93 6.94 -2.47
N LEU A 91 -4.31 5.84 -1.83
CA LEU A 91 -5.59 5.14 -2.08
C LEU A 91 -6.70 5.62 -1.14
N ILE A 92 -6.76 6.91 -0.81
CA ILE A 92 -7.76 7.48 0.10
C ILE A 92 -8.94 7.99 -0.72
N ILE A 93 -10.16 7.53 -0.40
CA ILE A 93 -11.41 8.11 -0.92
C ILE A 93 -11.95 9.04 0.19
N HIS A 94 -12.12 10.32 -0.13
CA HIS A 94 -12.77 11.32 0.73
C HIS A 94 -14.28 11.16 0.73
#